data_AF-A0A2D8NJD4-F1
#
_entry.id   AF-A0A2D8NJD4-F1
#
_cell.length_a   1.000
_cell.length_b   1.000
_cell.length_c   1.000
_cell.angle_alpha   90.00
_cell.angle_beta   90.00
_cell.angle_gamma   90.00
#
_symmetry.space_group_name_H-M   'P 1'
#
loop_
_entity.id
_entity.type
_entity.pdbx_description
1 polymer ?
#
loop_
_entity_poly.entity_id
_entity_poly.type
_entity_poly.pdbx_seq_one_letter_code
_entity_poly.pdbx_strand_id
1 'polypeptide(L)'
;MPYPELLSARVRLAGETRVRRARRAVQIWADAVSGGAFFNRWSTGLSFVLATFVGVPTLDNASLEGYAKAVVVAALGWVVLALLLVPAAIAERRIRARAVRGVTVVAALLLVTCIRTPLNDWLGVQLWGLSSAGHFGPRTVTNLISAIVLFSLVTVTHAQYAERRATSARLRNALATMQVRLSRAREQAALTQQTLADTAARLRAERDIMLAGPLDFDAVRSYADEVRSSSHALERLAAEVVEAISEPEVVDTAVRGRRSVSERLVATPWLIVAMVYVIGTLPFSLAAGGLPVVVLGMLGVAAIDLAAGAVVRWVIPDRQGLLRPILFVAVWTAAGVAVAALSLTLLPDIGVVGLVGVIAVPGLVSVLSLCIDAVHQARVVARRAETLLADVARDLAGETSRAHDPLRRAVSLLHGRVQGRCVVLAAHVDEGDARERHLADFRRETDDAFGRMLGVEEREHPPATRAGELGDAGAGPIERILGAWGAVLEVTVKTSDRAALAMMDADVARQVVEVVNEALVNAVKHSGARAAVVDLDVADDGRMRVRAVSQGRLREQASGSSGLGTRGIDVTVTQSGDDVVFDALLPEASGHGVRRSRVPASVPASR
;
A
#
# COMPACT_ATOMS: atom_id res chain seq x y z
N MET A 1 -18.52 -27.92 -38.60
CA MET A 1 -18.18 -27.26 -37.32
C MET A 1 -16.73 -27.57 -36.97
N PRO A 2 -15.78 -26.64 -37.11
CA PRO A 2 -14.39 -26.92 -36.78
C PRO A 2 -14.03 -26.41 -35.36
N TYR A 3 -13.08 -27.12 -34.73
CA TYR A 3 -12.37 -26.82 -33.46
C TYR A 3 -12.96 -27.30 -32.12
N PRO A 4 -13.09 -28.63 -31.90
CA PRO A 4 -13.22 -29.19 -30.55
C PRO A 4 -12.00 -28.95 -29.63
N GLU A 5 -10.80 -28.72 -30.20
CA GLU A 5 -9.56 -28.50 -29.43
C GLU A 5 -9.46 -27.12 -28.75
N LEU A 6 -10.07 -26.08 -29.33
CA LEU A 6 -10.12 -24.75 -28.69
C LEU A 6 -11.08 -24.70 -27.49
N LEU A 7 -12.14 -25.52 -27.52
CA LEU A 7 -13.05 -25.71 -26.39
C LEU A 7 -12.37 -26.48 -25.26
N SER A 8 -11.59 -27.52 -25.56
CA SER A 8 -10.88 -28.29 -24.53
C SER A 8 -9.76 -27.49 -23.87
N ALA A 9 -9.03 -26.64 -24.62
CA ALA A 9 -8.01 -25.74 -24.07
C ALA A 9 -8.63 -24.62 -23.20
N ARG A 10 -9.76 -24.03 -23.62
CA ARG A 10 -10.49 -23.03 -22.80
C ARG A 10 -11.07 -23.65 -21.52
N VAL A 11 -11.57 -24.88 -21.58
CA VAL A 11 -12.07 -25.61 -20.40
C VAL A 11 -10.93 -25.98 -19.45
N ARG A 12 -9.76 -26.39 -19.96
CA ARG A 12 -8.56 -26.65 -19.13
C ARG A 12 -8.02 -25.38 -18.47
N LEU A 13 -7.89 -24.27 -19.21
CA LEU A 13 -7.46 -22.98 -18.67
C LEU A 13 -8.47 -22.42 -17.63
N ALA A 14 -9.77 -22.59 -17.88
CA ALA A 14 -10.82 -22.25 -16.90
C ALA A 14 -10.78 -23.17 -15.67
N GLY A 15 -10.42 -24.44 -15.83
CA GLY A 15 -10.21 -25.40 -14.75
C GLY A 15 -9.01 -25.04 -13.87
N GLU A 16 -7.86 -24.77 -14.48
CA GLU A 16 -6.63 -24.39 -13.77
C GLU A 16 -6.77 -23.07 -13.02
N THR A 17 -7.44 -22.08 -13.61
CA THR A 17 -7.73 -20.81 -12.92
C THR A 17 -8.71 -20.98 -11.77
N ARG A 18 -9.70 -21.87 -11.87
CA ARG A 18 -10.62 -22.20 -10.75
C ARG A 18 -9.90 -22.96 -9.63
N VAL A 19 -9.07 -23.96 -9.95
CA VAL A 19 -8.30 -24.73 -8.96
C VAL A 19 -7.31 -23.83 -8.23
N ARG A 20 -6.60 -22.94 -8.94
CA ARG A 20 -5.71 -21.94 -8.30
C ARG A 20 -6.47 -20.99 -7.38
N ARG A 21 -7.65 -20.50 -7.80
CA ARG A 21 -8.50 -19.64 -6.96
C ARG A 21 -9.03 -20.36 -5.72
N ALA A 22 -9.46 -21.62 -5.86
CA ALA A 22 -9.94 -22.43 -4.75
C ALA A 22 -8.81 -22.72 -3.75
N ARG A 23 -7.63 -23.14 -4.24
CA ARG A 23 -6.44 -23.35 -3.40
C ARG A 23 -6.06 -22.09 -2.64
N ARG A 24 -6.10 -20.93 -3.30
CA ARG A 24 -5.84 -19.62 -2.69
C ARG A 24 -6.87 -19.25 -1.61
N ALA A 25 -8.15 -19.53 -1.85
CA ALA A 25 -9.20 -19.30 -0.85
C ALA A 25 -8.99 -20.19 0.39
N VAL A 26 -8.63 -21.46 0.18
CA VAL A 26 -8.31 -22.41 1.24
C VAL A 26 -7.08 -21.98 2.04
N GLN A 27 -6.03 -21.47 1.39
CA GLN A 27 -4.85 -20.94 2.08
C GLN A 27 -5.17 -19.71 2.93
N ILE A 28 -5.92 -18.74 2.39
CA ILE A 28 -6.37 -17.55 3.14
C ILE A 28 -7.19 -17.96 4.36
N TRP A 29 -8.06 -18.96 4.19
CA TRP A 29 -8.86 -19.52 5.28
C TRP A 29 -7.99 -20.21 6.33
N ALA A 30 -7.06 -21.07 5.91
CA ALA A 30 -6.16 -21.79 6.78
C ALA A 30 -5.27 -20.83 7.58
N ASP A 31 -4.78 -19.76 6.96
CA ASP A 31 -4.00 -18.70 7.63
C ASP A 31 -4.84 -17.94 8.66
N ALA A 32 -6.13 -17.69 8.37
CA ALA A 32 -7.03 -17.01 9.28
C ALA A 32 -7.36 -17.89 10.51
N VAL A 33 -7.67 -19.17 10.29
CA VAL A 33 -7.97 -20.15 11.35
C VAL A 33 -6.74 -20.45 12.20
N SER A 34 -5.58 -20.53 11.55
CA SER A 34 -4.30 -20.71 12.24
C SER A 34 -3.67 -19.38 12.65
N GLY A 35 -4.41 -18.27 12.72
CA GLY A 35 -3.87 -16.92 12.93
C GLY A 35 -3.70 -16.48 14.38
N GLY A 36 -4.42 -17.08 15.34
CA GLY A 36 -4.39 -16.67 16.76
C GLY A 36 -5.38 -15.57 17.14
N ALA A 37 -6.31 -15.24 16.24
CA ALA A 37 -7.30 -14.19 16.43
C ALA A 37 -8.73 -14.61 16.00
N PHE A 38 -8.97 -15.92 15.88
CA PHE A 38 -10.26 -16.49 15.49
C PHE A 38 -11.32 -16.22 16.56
N PHE A 39 -11.01 -16.49 17.83
CA PHE A 39 -11.86 -16.16 18.96
C PHE A 39 -11.58 -14.74 19.49
N ASN A 40 -12.35 -13.77 19.02
CA ASN A 40 -12.25 -12.35 19.36
C ASN A 40 -13.62 -11.76 19.72
N ARG A 41 -13.65 -10.55 20.27
CA ARG A 41 -14.89 -9.90 20.74
C ARG A 41 -15.97 -9.76 19.64
N TRP A 42 -15.56 -9.53 18.40
CA TRP A 42 -16.47 -9.42 17.25
C TRP A 42 -17.04 -10.77 16.84
N SER A 43 -16.20 -11.82 16.77
CA SER A 43 -16.68 -13.16 16.46
C SER A 43 -17.59 -13.69 17.58
N THR A 44 -17.29 -13.41 18.84
CA THR A 44 -18.18 -13.70 19.98
C THR A 44 -19.52 -12.98 19.84
N GLY A 45 -19.53 -11.65 19.69
CA GLY A 45 -20.78 -10.88 19.59
C GLY A 45 -21.65 -11.28 18.39
N LEU A 46 -21.03 -11.50 17.23
CA LEU A 46 -21.78 -11.95 16.05
C LEU A 46 -22.32 -13.37 16.22
N SER A 47 -21.53 -14.26 16.83
CA SER A 47 -21.99 -15.62 17.12
C SER A 47 -23.17 -15.65 18.07
N PHE A 48 -23.24 -14.72 19.04
CA PHE A 48 -24.37 -14.60 19.97
C PHE A 48 -25.64 -14.24 19.21
N VAL A 49 -25.60 -13.18 18.39
CA VAL A 49 -26.77 -12.73 17.62
C VAL A 49 -27.28 -13.85 16.71
N LEU A 50 -26.38 -14.48 15.95
CA LEU A 50 -26.80 -15.53 15.01
C LEU A 50 -27.22 -16.81 15.72
N ALA A 51 -26.55 -17.19 16.81
CA ALA A 51 -26.97 -18.35 17.58
C ALA A 51 -28.36 -18.13 18.18
N THR A 52 -28.64 -16.93 18.67
CA THR A 52 -29.87 -16.58 19.41
C THR A 52 -31.07 -16.35 18.50
N PHE A 53 -30.89 -15.75 17.31
CA PHE A 53 -32.01 -15.37 16.45
C PHE A 53 -32.14 -16.20 15.17
N VAL A 54 -31.05 -16.79 14.67
CA VAL A 54 -31.03 -17.54 13.40
C VAL A 54 -30.95 -19.04 13.64
N GLY A 55 -30.11 -19.50 14.57
CA GLY A 55 -29.99 -20.92 14.93
C GLY A 55 -30.94 -21.37 16.04
N VAL A 56 -32.15 -20.83 16.05
CA VAL A 56 -33.20 -21.10 17.04
C VAL A 56 -33.70 -22.55 16.89
N PRO A 57 -33.83 -23.33 17.98
CA PRO A 57 -34.42 -24.66 17.90
C PRO A 57 -35.91 -24.58 17.58
N THR A 58 -36.46 -25.55 16.87
CA THR A 58 -37.91 -25.62 16.67
C THR A 58 -38.54 -26.33 17.86
N LEU A 59 -39.14 -25.58 18.77
CA LEU A 59 -39.94 -26.15 19.86
C LEU A 59 -41.36 -26.41 19.34
N ASP A 60 -41.99 -27.48 19.83
CA ASP A 60 -43.14 -28.25 19.30
C ASP A 60 -44.42 -27.49 18.86
N ASN A 61 -44.43 -26.16 18.88
CA ASN A 61 -45.51 -25.33 18.35
C ASN A 61 -44.94 -24.23 17.44
N ALA A 62 -45.41 -24.18 16.20
CA ALA A 62 -45.13 -23.10 15.24
C ALA A 62 -45.89 -21.80 15.61
N SER A 63 -45.85 -21.40 16.88
CA SER A 63 -46.46 -20.19 17.43
C SER A 63 -45.40 -19.14 17.76
N LEU A 64 -45.83 -17.87 17.86
CA LEU A 64 -44.95 -16.76 18.27
C LEU A 64 -44.37 -16.99 19.68
N GLU A 65 -45.18 -17.55 20.57
CA GLU A 65 -44.77 -17.93 21.92
C GLU A 65 -43.70 -19.05 21.90
N GLY A 66 -43.88 -20.07 21.04
CA GLY A 66 -42.89 -21.12 20.82
C GLY A 66 -41.55 -20.59 20.32
N TYR A 67 -41.57 -19.60 19.41
CA TYR A 67 -40.37 -18.92 18.94
C TYR A 67 -39.68 -18.11 20.04
N ALA A 68 -40.43 -17.33 20.82
CA ALA A 68 -39.87 -16.54 21.92
C ALA A 68 -39.20 -17.43 22.98
N LYS A 69 -39.83 -18.55 23.35
CA LYS A 69 -39.23 -19.59 24.19
C LYS A 69 -37.94 -20.12 23.53
N ALA A 70 -38.01 -20.51 22.27
CA ALA A 70 -36.84 -21.05 21.58
C ALA A 70 -35.65 -20.08 21.50
N VAL A 71 -35.90 -18.77 21.37
CA VAL A 71 -34.86 -17.71 21.44
C VAL A 71 -34.19 -17.69 22.81
N VAL A 72 -34.94 -17.82 23.91
CA VAL A 72 -34.39 -17.88 25.26
C VAL A 72 -33.51 -19.13 25.44
N VAL A 73 -33.94 -20.30 24.95
CA VAL A 73 -33.10 -21.51 24.96
C VAL A 73 -31.85 -21.31 24.14
N ALA A 74 -31.96 -20.70 22.96
CA ALA A 74 -30.81 -20.47 22.09
C ALA A 74 -29.79 -19.51 22.72
N ALA A 75 -30.26 -18.46 23.43
CA ALA A 75 -29.39 -17.54 24.17
C ALA A 75 -28.67 -18.23 25.33
N LEU A 76 -29.39 -19.00 26.16
CA LEU A 76 -28.82 -19.75 27.28
C LEU A 76 -27.85 -20.84 26.80
N GLY A 77 -28.24 -21.59 25.77
CA GLY A 77 -27.39 -22.59 25.12
C GLY A 77 -26.12 -21.96 24.56
N TRP A 78 -26.20 -20.77 23.96
CA TRP A 78 -25.01 -20.05 23.51
C TRP A 78 -24.07 -19.71 24.66
N VAL A 79 -24.56 -19.26 25.82
CA VAL A 79 -23.71 -18.92 26.97
C VAL A 79 -22.89 -20.14 27.41
N VAL A 80 -23.53 -21.31 27.52
CA VAL A 80 -22.85 -22.57 27.86
C VAL A 80 -21.80 -22.95 26.81
N LEU A 81 -22.15 -22.88 25.53
CA LEU A 81 -21.21 -23.17 24.44
C LEU A 81 -20.05 -22.17 24.39
N ALA A 82 -20.30 -20.89 24.69
CA ALA A 82 -19.26 -19.87 24.75
C ALA A 82 -18.26 -20.14 25.88
N LEU A 83 -18.74 -20.59 27.05
CA LEU A 83 -17.88 -21.03 28.16
C LEU A 83 -17.01 -22.23 27.76
N LEU A 84 -17.57 -23.20 27.02
CA LEU A 84 -16.81 -24.34 26.49
C LEU A 84 -15.73 -23.93 25.46
N LEU A 85 -15.89 -22.79 24.79
CA LEU A 85 -14.88 -22.25 23.86
C LEU A 85 -13.76 -21.47 24.53
N VAL A 86 -13.90 -21.07 25.80
CA VAL A 86 -12.88 -20.28 26.51
C VAL A 86 -11.51 -21.00 26.55
N PRO A 87 -11.42 -22.30 26.90
CA PRO A 87 -10.15 -23.02 26.86
C PRO A 87 -9.52 -23.04 25.47
N ALA A 88 -10.33 -23.25 24.42
CA ALA A 88 -9.86 -23.23 23.04
C ALA A 88 -9.34 -21.83 22.64
N ALA A 89 -10.02 -20.76 23.06
CA ALA A 89 -9.59 -19.38 22.83
C ALA A 89 -8.27 -19.03 23.56
N ILE A 90 -8.07 -19.55 24.78
CA ILE A 90 -6.81 -19.39 25.51
C ILE A 90 -5.69 -20.19 24.83
N ALA A 91 -5.97 -21.44 24.44
CA ALA A 91 -5.04 -22.31 23.73
C ALA A 91 -4.62 -21.69 22.39
N GLU A 92 -5.57 -21.14 21.63
CA GLU A 92 -5.34 -20.44 20.36
C GLU A 92 -4.26 -19.35 20.49
N ARG A 93 -4.28 -18.60 21.61
CA ARG A 93 -3.34 -17.51 21.87
C ARG A 93 -1.98 -17.97 22.38
N ARG A 94 -1.91 -19.15 23.02
CA ARG A 94 -0.68 -19.67 23.64
C ARG A 94 0.11 -20.61 22.73
N ILE A 95 -0.56 -21.32 21.82
CA ILE A 95 0.08 -22.28 20.92
C ILE A 95 0.90 -21.54 19.85
N ARG A 96 2.22 -21.81 19.81
CA ARG A 96 3.15 -21.23 18.82
C ARG A 96 3.07 -21.91 17.46
N ALA A 97 2.78 -23.22 17.42
CA ALA A 97 2.69 -24.00 16.19
C ALA A 97 1.38 -23.72 15.43
N ARG A 98 1.48 -23.16 14.22
CA ARG A 98 0.32 -22.77 13.41
C ARG A 98 -0.63 -23.94 13.11
N ALA A 99 -0.07 -25.11 12.77
CA ALA A 99 -0.86 -26.30 12.46
C ALA A 99 -1.71 -26.74 13.66
N VAL A 100 -1.09 -26.84 14.83
CA VAL A 100 -1.77 -27.26 16.08
C VAL A 100 -2.86 -26.26 16.44
N ARG A 101 -2.59 -24.97 16.32
CA ARG A 101 -3.59 -23.91 16.55
C ARG A 101 -4.80 -24.04 15.63
N GLY A 102 -4.57 -24.27 14.34
CA GLY A 102 -5.66 -24.48 13.38
C GLY A 102 -6.51 -25.70 13.73
N VAL A 103 -5.87 -26.82 14.11
CA VAL A 103 -6.57 -28.03 14.57
C VAL A 103 -7.40 -27.75 15.83
N THR A 104 -6.87 -27.01 16.81
CA THR A 104 -7.60 -26.64 18.03
C THR A 104 -8.88 -25.85 17.72
N VAL A 105 -8.80 -24.87 16.82
CA VAL A 105 -9.97 -24.06 16.42
C VAL A 105 -11.02 -24.93 15.71
N VAL A 106 -10.60 -25.74 14.74
CA VAL A 106 -11.51 -26.62 14.00
C VAL A 106 -12.16 -27.65 14.92
N ALA A 107 -11.38 -28.29 15.80
CA ALA A 107 -11.89 -29.25 16.78
C ALA A 107 -12.89 -28.61 17.74
N ALA A 108 -12.61 -27.40 18.23
CA ALA A 108 -13.53 -26.67 19.11
C ALA A 108 -14.85 -26.30 18.43
N LEU A 109 -14.80 -25.89 17.16
CA LEU A 109 -16.02 -25.61 16.36
C LEU A 109 -16.83 -26.88 16.12
N LEU A 110 -16.18 -27.99 15.76
CA LEU A 110 -16.84 -29.29 15.59
C LEU A 110 -17.50 -29.73 16.89
N LEU A 111 -16.80 -29.63 18.02
CA LEU A 111 -17.32 -29.97 19.33
C LEU A 111 -18.59 -29.15 19.67
N VAL A 112 -18.51 -27.82 19.54
CA VAL A 112 -19.64 -26.93 19.85
C VAL A 112 -20.83 -27.15 18.92
N THR A 113 -20.59 -27.36 17.64
CA THR A 113 -21.68 -27.59 16.66
C THR A 113 -22.38 -28.92 16.89
N CYS A 114 -21.66 -29.96 17.33
CA CYS A 114 -22.24 -31.23 17.74
C CYS A 114 -23.00 -31.15 19.07
N ILE A 115 -22.50 -30.40 20.06
CA ILE A 115 -23.14 -30.24 21.38
C ILE A 115 -24.37 -29.34 21.32
N ARG A 116 -24.43 -28.40 20.36
CA ARG A 116 -25.48 -27.38 20.30
C ARG A 116 -26.90 -27.95 20.21
N THR A 117 -27.14 -28.85 19.27
CA THR A 117 -28.47 -29.44 19.06
C THR A 117 -28.99 -30.18 20.31
N PRO A 118 -28.23 -31.10 20.94
CA PRO A 118 -28.70 -31.80 22.14
C PRO A 118 -28.78 -30.89 23.36
N LEU A 119 -27.90 -29.87 23.48
CA LEU A 119 -27.99 -28.89 24.56
C LEU A 119 -29.27 -28.05 24.47
N ASN A 120 -29.62 -27.58 23.27
CA ASN A 120 -30.85 -26.82 23.07
C ASN A 120 -32.10 -27.67 23.34
N ASP A 121 -32.07 -28.94 22.94
CA ASP A 121 -33.14 -29.90 23.22
C ASP A 121 -33.31 -30.13 24.73
N TRP A 122 -32.20 -30.39 25.43
CA TRP A 122 -32.18 -30.56 26.89
C TRP A 122 -32.69 -29.32 27.62
N LEU A 123 -32.23 -28.12 27.24
CA LEU A 123 -32.71 -26.87 27.82
C LEU A 123 -34.20 -26.64 27.53
N GLY A 124 -34.69 -27.00 26.34
CA GLY A 124 -36.11 -26.92 25.98
C GLY A 124 -37.00 -27.80 26.86
N VAL A 125 -36.57 -29.03 27.12
CA VAL A 125 -37.26 -29.97 28.00
C VAL A 125 -37.24 -29.47 29.45
N GLN A 126 -36.09 -28.98 29.94
CA GLN A 126 -35.98 -28.52 31.33
C GLN A 126 -36.74 -27.22 31.60
N LEU A 127 -36.76 -26.27 30.67
CA LEU A 127 -37.40 -24.97 30.87
C LEU A 127 -38.89 -25.01 30.58
N TRP A 128 -39.34 -25.80 29.60
CA TRP A 128 -40.72 -25.76 29.12
C TRP A 128 -41.37 -27.13 28.88
N GLY A 129 -40.67 -28.24 29.14
CA GLY A 129 -41.20 -29.58 28.88
C GLY A 129 -41.38 -29.90 27.38
N LEU A 130 -40.71 -29.16 26.49
CA LEU A 130 -40.83 -29.30 25.04
C LEU A 130 -39.55 -29.86 24.44
N SER A 131 -39.67 -30.90 23.63
CA SER A 131 -38.57 -31.39 22.79
C SER A 131 -38.50 -30.62 21.47
N SER A 132 -37.33 -30.69 20.83
CA SER A 132 -37.11 -30.09 19.53
C SER A 132 -37.62 -31.01 18.41
N ALA A 133 -38.50 -30.50 17.56
CA ALA A 133 -39.02 -31.25 16.40
C ALA A 133 -37.95 -31.37 15.30
N GLY A 134 -37.76 -32.51 14.63
CA GLY A 134 -36.93 -32.64 13.42
C GLY A 134 -35.60 -33.41 13.56
N HIS A 135 -34.94 -33.69 12.42
CA HIS A 135 -33.77 -34.57 12.37
C HIS A 135 -32.47 -33.93 12.87
N PHE A 136 -31.78 -34.63 13.77
CA PHE A 136 -30.49 -34.24 14.35
C PHE A 136 -29.39 -33.98 13.30
N GLY A 137 -29.27 -34.87 12.31
CA GLY A 137 -28.20 -34.82 11.30
C GLY A 137 -28.17 -33.52 10.49
N PRO A 138 -29.25 -33.18 9.74
CA PRO A 138 -29.32 -31.95 8.95
C PRO A 138 -29.09 -30.68 9.76
N ARG A 139 -29.52 -30.65 11.04
CA ARG A 139 -29.29 -29.52 11.94
C ARG A 139 -27.84 -29.34 12.32
N THR A 140 -27.18 -30.43 12.69
CA THR A 140 -25.74 -30.41 13.03
C THR A 140 -24.92 -29.97 11.82
N VAL A 141 -25.24 -30.46 10.62
CA VAL A 141 -24.57 -30.04 9.37
C VAL A 141 -24.84 -28.57 9.06
N THR A 142 -26.07 -28.09 9.19
CA THR A 142 -26.43 -26.67 8.97
C THR A 142 -25.72 -25.75 9.96
N ASN A 143 -25.68 -26.12 11.24
CA ASN A 143 -24.94 -25.40 12.28
C ASN A 143 -23.44 -25.37 12.00
N LEU A 144 -22.87 -26.49 11.54
CA LEU A 144 -21.45 -26.59 11.19
C LEU A 144 -21.10 -25.70 10.00
N ILE A 145 -21.86 -25.78 8.90
CA ILE A 145 -21.62 -24.95 7.71
C ILE A 145 -21.79 -23.48 8.06
N SER A 146 -22.85 -23.12 8.79
CA SER A 146 -23.11 -21.73 9.20
C SER A 146 -21.98 -21.18 10.08
N ALA A 147 -21.51 -21.99 11.05
CA ALA A 147 -20.38 -21.62 11.90
C ALA A 147 -19.11 -21.44 11.06
N ILE A 148 -18.76 -22.42 10.22
CA ILE A 148 -17.58 -22.32 9.36
C ILE A 148 -17.67 -21.08 8.48
N VAL A 149 -18.70 -20.91 7.68
CA VAL A 149 -18.81 -19.79 6.73
C VAL A 149 -18.75 -18.43 7.43
N LEU A 150 -19.49 -18.27 8.53
CA LEU A 150 -19.56 -17.02 9.25
C LEU A 150 -18.25 -16.68 9.98
N PHE A 151 -17.74 -17.60 10.80
CA PHE A 151 -16.51 -17.34 11.55
C PHE A 151 -15.33 -17.17 10.59
N SER A 152 -15.32 -17.86 9.45
CA SER A 152 -14.36 -17.65 8.38
C SER A 152 -14.46 -16.24 7.81
N LEU A 153 -15.66 -15.78 7.47
CA LEU A 153 -15.87 -14.46 6.92
C LEU A 153 -15.39 -13.36 7.87
N VAL A 154 -15.76 -13.45 9.15
CA VAL A 154 -15.35 -12.49 10.19
C VAL A 154 -13.85 -12.54 10.41
N THR A 155 -13.27 -13.73 10.56
CA THR A 155 -11.84 -13.87 10.87
C THR A 155 -10.98 -13.45 9.70
N VAL A 156 -11.31 -13.86 8.47
CA VAL A 156 -10.61 -13.43 7.25
C VAL A 156 -10.69 -11.91 7.13
N THR A 157 -11.87 -11.32 7.36
CA THR A 157 -11.99 -9.87 7.30
C THR A 157 -11.19 -9.16 8.39
N HIS A 158 -11.25 -9.66 9.63
CA HIS A 158 -10.52 -9.06 10.74
C HIS A 158 -9.00 -9.16 10.56
N ALA A 159 -8.50 -10.32 10.12
CA ALA A 159 -7.09 -10.52 9.81
C ALA A 159 -6.64 -9.61 8.67
N GLN A 160 -7.40 -9.56 7.56
CA GLN A 160 -7.10 -8.66 6.46
C GLN A 160 -7.18 -7.18 6.86
N TYR A 161 -8.12 -6.81 7.72
CA TYR A 161 -8.28 -5.44 8.19
C TYR A 161 -7.14 -5.02 9.13
N ALA A 162 -6.82 -5.83 10.13
CA ALA A 162 -5.76 -5.55 11.09
C ALA A 162 -4.40 -5.35 10.39
N GLU A 163 -4.08 -6.21 9.43
CA GLU A 163 -2.83 -6.14 8.71
C GLU A 163 -2.78 -4.96 7.73
N ARG A 164 -3.85 -4.71 6.96
CA ARG A 164 -3.92 -3.53 6.08
C ARG A 164 -3.86 -2.24 6.87
N ARG A 165 -4.40 -2.21 8.10
CA ARG A 165 -4.30 -1.07 9.00
C ARG A 165 -2.87 -0.83 9.46
N ALA A 166 -2.10 -1.89 9.74
CA ALA A 166 -0.68 -1.78 10.08
C ALA A 166 0.13 -1.22 8.91
N THR A 167 -0.06 -1.72 7.68
CA THR A 167 0.59 -1.16 6.48
C THR A 167 0.16 0.29 6.22
N SER A 168 -1.13 0.60 6.33
CA SER A 168 -1.63 1.97 6.16
C SER A 168 -1.13 2.93 7.25
N ALA A 169 -0.83 2.43 8.45
CA ALA A 169 -0.20 3.23 9.50
C ALA A 169 1.26 3.52 9.18
N ARG A 170 2.02 2.50 8.75
CA ARG A 170 3.41 2.66 8.32
C ARG A 170 3.56 3.68 7.18
N LEU A 171 2.75 3.55 6.12
CA LEU A 171 2.77 4.48 4.98
C LEU A 171 2.39 5.91 5.38
N ARG A 172 1.40 6.10 6.27
CA ARG A 172 1.03 7.44 6.75
C ARG A 172 2.12 8.08 7.59
N ASN A 173 2.79 7.30 8.44
CA ASN A 173 3.90 7.81 9.24
C ASN A 173 5.09 8.19 8.33
N ALA A 174 5.44 7.34 7.37
CA ALA A 174 6.48 7.65 6.38
C ALA A 174 6.16 8.94 5.61
N LEU A 175 4.92 9.08 5.13
CA LEU A 175 4.48 10.29 4.41
C LEU A 175 4.58 11.54 5.29
N ALA A 176 4.14 11.46 6.55
CA ALA A 176 4.20 12.58 7.48
C ALA A 176 5.65 13.02 7.75
N THR A 177 6.56 12.07 7.99
CA THR A 177 7.99 12.36 8.15
C THR A 177 8.58 13.03 6.90
N MET A 178 8.28 12.53 5.71
CA MET A 178 8.78 13.15 4.47
C MET A 178 8.21 14.55 4.22
N GLN A 179 6.94 14.80 4.58
CA GLN A 179 6.33 16.14 4.43
C GLN A 179 7.00 17.19 5.31
N VAL A 180 7.37 16.84 6.54
CA VAL A 180 8.11 17.73 7.44
C VAL A 180 9.50 18.06 6.88
N ARG A 181 10.20 17.05 6.33
CA ARG A 181 11.50 17.29 5.68
C ARG A 181 11.37 18.16 4.44
N LEU A 182 10.31 17.96 3.64
CA LEU A 182 10.05 18.79 2.48
C LEU A 182 9.80 20.26 2.85
N SER A 183 9.06 20.53 3.94
CA SER A 183 8.89 21.92 4.40
C SER A 183 10.21 22.55 4.84
N ARG A 184 11.07 21.81 5.55
CA ARG A 184 12.42 22.27 5.92
C ARG A 184 13.30 22.52 4.70
N ALA A 185 13.32 21.61 3.74
CA ALA A 185 14.10 21.77 2.52
C ALA A 185 13.70 23.03 1.74
N ARG A 186 12.39 23.35 1.69
CA ARG A 186 11.90 24.60 1.08
C ARG A 186 12.34 25.85 1.83
N GLU A 187 12.29 25.81 3.16
CA GLU A 187 12.77 26.90 4.01
C GLU A 187 14.28 27.15 3.79
N GLN A 188 15.07 26.07 3.80
CA GLN A 188 16.51 26.14 3.54
C GLN A 188 16.82 26.62 2.12
N ALA A 189 16.06 26.20 1.10
CA ALA A 189 16.24 26.69 -0.27
C ALA A 189 16.02 28.21 -0.38
N ALA A 190 15.03 28.75 0.31
CA ALA A 190 14.79 30.19 0.37
C ALA A 190 15.93 30.92 1.09
N LEU A 191 16.38 30.41 2.24
CA LEU A 191 17.50 30.96 3.00
C LEU A 191 18.81 30.95 2.21
N THR A 192 19.11 29.87 1.49
CA THR A 192 20.27 29.76 0.60
C THR A 192 20.25 30.86 -0.46
N GLN A 193 19.12 31.03 -1.16
CA GLN A 193 19.02 32.05 -2.22
C GLN A 193 19.23 33.45 -1.68
N GLN A 194 18.64 33.77 -0.53
CA GLN A 194 18.84 35.06 0.14
C GLN A 194 20.31 35.26 0.53
N THR A 195 20.93 34.27 1.16
CA THR A 195 22.33 34.35 1.61
C THR A 195 23.30 34.53 0.45
N LEU A 196 23.06 33.85 -0.69
CA LEU A 196 23.85 34.02 -1.90
C LEU A 196 23.69 35.43 -2.48
N ALA A 197 22.47 35.97 -2.52
CA ALA A 197 22.21 37.33 -2.97
C ALA A 197 22.92 38.38 -2.11
N ASP A 198 22.82 38.25 -0.79
CA ASP A 198 23.47 39.14 0.17
C ASP A 198 25.00 39.08 0.08
N THR A 199 25.56 37.86 -0.06
CA THR A 199 27.00 37.67 -0.25
C THR A 199 27.49 38.28 -1.57
N ALA A 200 26.75 38.07 -2.67
CA ALA A 200 27.08 38.68 -3.96
C ALA A 200 27.07 40.21 -3.90
N ALA A 201 26.06 40.78 -3.25
CA ALA A 201 25.91 42.23 -3.11
C ALA A 201 27.04 42.83 -2.27
N ARG A 202 27.39 42.19 -1.13
CA ARG A 202 28.50 42.61 -0.28
C ARG A 202 29.83 42.61 -1.03
N LEU A 203 30.18 41.49 -1.66
CA LEU A 203 31.45 41.37 -2.40
C LEU A 203 31.54 42.35 -3.58
N ARG A 204 30.43 42.62 -4.29
CA ARG A 204 30.40 43.67 -5.33
C ARG A 204 30.67 45.06 -4.75
N ALA A 205 30.04 45.39 -3.62
CA ALA A 205 30.23 46.69 -2.98
C ALA A 205 31.68 46.87 -2.51
N GLU A 206 32.27 45.86 -1.85
CA GLU A 206 33.66 45.88 -1.40
C GLU A 206 34.66 45.98 -2.55
N ARG A 207 34.42 45.24 -3.64
CA ARG A 207 35.20 45.36 -4.88
C ARG A 207 35.17 46.79 -5.41
N ASP A 208 33.97 47.37 -5.50
CA ASP A 208 33.79 48.70 -6.07
C ASP A 208 34.42 49.80 -5.17
N ILE A 209 34.40 49.62 -3.84
CA ILE A 209 35.13 50.47 -2.88
C ILE A 209 36.65 50.36 -3.10
N MET A 210 37.17 49.13 -3.21
CA MET A 210 38.59 48.87 -3.48
C MET A 210 39.04 49.54 -4.78
N LEU A 211 38.27 49.42 -5.86
CA LEU A 211 38.59 50.00 -7.17
C LEU A 211 38.48 51.54 -7.21
N ALA A 212 37.74 52.16 -6.28
CA ALA A 212 37.60 53.62 -6.18
C ALA A 212 38.71 54.28 -5.34
N GLY A 213 39.43 53.50 -4.53
CA GLY A 213 40.52 53.97 -3.66
C GLY A 213 41.91 53.88 -4.31
N PRO A 214 42.99 54.22 -3.57
CA PRO A 214 44.34 53.94 -3.99
C PRO A 214 44.55 52.42 -4.11
N LEU A 215 44.88 51.96 -5.32
CA LEU A 215 45.02 50.54 -5.63
C LEU A 215 46.48 50.09 -5.44
N ASP A 216 46.74 49.35 -4.36
CA ASP A 216 48.01 48.68 -4.09
C ASP A 216 47.80 47.17 -3.87
N PHE A 217 48.90 46.43 -3.71
CA PHE A 217 48.86 44.99 -3.48
C PHE A 217 48.04 44.63 -2.23
N ASP A 218 48.16 45.41 -1.15
CA ASP A 218 47.48 45.17 0.11
C ASP A 218 45.96 45.37 0.00
N ALA A 219 45.50 46.32 -0.82
CA ALA A 219 44.08 46.50 -1.12
C ALA A 219 43.49 45.28 -1.82
N VAL A 220 44.18 44.74 -2.85
CA VAL A 220 43.73 43.54 -3.58
C VAL A 220 43.79 42.30 -2.67
N ARG A 221 44.82 42.20 -1.82
CA ARG A 221 44.94 41.12 -0.83
C ARG A 221 43.81 41.16 0.19
N SER A 222 43.48 42.32 0.73
CA SER A 222 42.38 42.49 1.69
C SER A 222 41.04 42.04 1.09
N TYR A 223 40.76 42.40 -0.17
CA TYR A 223 39.56 41.94 -0.86
C TYR A 223 39.60 40.42 -1.12
N ALA A 224 40.75 39.86 -1.50
CA ALA A 224 40.91 38.41 -1.69
C ALA A 224 40.67 37.60 -0.39
N ASP A 225 41.12 38.13 0.75
CA ASP A 225 40.89 37.53 2.07
C ASP A 225 39.40 37.56 2.44
N GLU A 226 38.64 38.59 2.06
CA GLU A 226 37.19 38.66 2.27
C GLU A 226 36.41 37.72 1.33
N VAL A 227 36.85 37.58 0.08
CA VAL A 227 36.32 36.53 -0.82
C VAL A 227 36.59 35.14 -0.23
N ARG A 228 37.77 34.93 0.39
CA ARG A 228 38.11 33.67 1.04
C ARG A 228 37.25 33.39 2.27
N SER A 229 37.06 34.39 3.14
CA SER A 229 36.22 34.27 4.34
C SER A 229 34.77 33.93 3.95
N SER A 230 34.26 34.60 2.93
CA SER A 230 32.92 34.38 2.37
C SER A 230 32.77 32.98 1.76
N SER A 231 33.77 32.50 1.01
CA SER A 231 33.77 31.14 0.46
C SER A 231 33.69 30.08 1.57
N HIS A 232 34.50 30.20 2.63
CA HIS A 232 34.45 29.28 3.77
C HIS A 232 33.15 29.38 4.58
N ALA A 233 32.52 30.55 4.65
CA ALA A 233 31.22 30.71 5.28
C ALA A 233 30.12 29.95 4.49
N LEU A 234 30.12 30.06 3.16
CA LEU A 234 29.19 29.31 2.30
C LEU A 234 29.42 27.80 2.33
N GLU A 235 30.68 27.37 2.44
CA GLU A 235 31.05 25.96 2.60
C GLU A 235 30.49 25.37 3.92
N ARG A 236 30.62 26.10 5.04
CA ARG A 236 30.02 25.69 6.31
C ARG A 236 28.49 25.63 6.24
N LEU A 237 27.87 26.65 5.64
CA LEU A 237 26.43 26.68 5.45
C LEU A 237 25.94 25.49 4.61
N ALA A 238 26.68 25.08 3.59
CA ALA A 238 26.33 23.90 2.80
C ALA A 238 26.28 22.62 3.65
N ALA A 239 27.20 22.45 4.60
CA ALA A 239 27.18 21.34 5.54
C ALA A 239 25.97 21.42 6.52
N GLU A 240 25.69 22.61 7.06
CA GLU A 240 24.58 22.84 7.99
C GLU A 240 23.21 22.57 7.34
N VAL A 241 23.03 22.96 6.07
CA VAL A 241 21.80 22.69 5.30
C VAL A 241 21.52 21.20 5.18
N VAL A 242 22.54 20.39 4.90
CA VAL A 242 22.40 18.93 4.78
C VAL A 242 21.99 18.32 6.12
N GLU A 243 22.56 18.79 7.23
CA GLU A 243 22.23 18.33 8.57
C GLU A 243 20.79 18.71 8.95
N ALA A 244 20.41 19.97 8.77
CA ALA A 244 19.07 20.49 9.11
C ALA A 244 17.93 19.77 8.37
N ILE A 245 18.14 19.40 7.09
CA ILE A 245 17.15 18.62 6.32
C ILE A 245 17.12 17.15 6.78
N SER A 246 18.25 16.63 7.26
CA SER A 246 18.44 15.22 7.64
C SER A 246 18.02 14.89 9.06
N GLU A 247 17.66 15.87 9.89
CA GLU A 247 17.23 15.63 11.27
C GLU A 247 16.00 14.69 11.34
N PRO A 248 16.05 13.64 12.18
CA PRO A 248 14.92 12.74 12.37
C PRO A 248 13.87 13.37 13.30
N GLU A 249 12.67 13.63 12.78
CA GLU A 249 11.51 13.98 13.61
C GLU A 249 10.42 12.91 13.49
N VAL A 250 9.97 12.43 14.64
CA VAL A 250 8.91 11.42 14.73
C VAL A 250 7.56 12.14 14.78
N VAL A 251 6.84 12.15 13.66
CA VAL A 251 5.49 12.71 13.61
C VAL A 251 4.47 11.69 14.10
N ASP A 252 3.85 11.96 15.25
CA ASP A 252 2.81 11.11 15.80
C ASP A 252 1.44 11.43 15.16
N THR A 253 1.15 10.81 14.01
CA THR A 253 -0.13 11.03 13.31
C THR A 253 -1.30 10.26 13.93
N ALA A 254 -1.73 10.70 15.12
CA ALA A 254 -2.82 10.09 15.87
C ALA A 254 -4.19 10.79 15.71
N VAL A 255 -4.45 11.52 14.62
CA VAL A 255 -5.80 12.10 14.39
C VAL A 255 -6.63 11.16 13.51
N ARG A 256 -7.57 10.42 14.12
CA ARG A 256 -8.58 9.61 13.40
C ARG A 256 -9.93 10.31 13.45
N GLY A 257 -10.44 10.74 12.29
CA GLY A 257 -11.86 11.03 12.14
C GLY A 257 -12.67 9.74 12.29
N ARG A 258 -13.50 9.64 13.33
CA ARG A 258 -14.44 8.52 13.53
C ARG A 258 -15.65 8.74 12.62
N ARG A 259 -15.78 7.93 11.56
CA ARG A 259 -16.99 7.94 10.72
C ARG A 259 -18.17 7.26 11.42
N SER A 260 -19.36 7.76 11.16
CA SER A 260 -20.62 7.18 11.62
C SER A 260 -20.86 5.80 10.98
N VAL A 261 -21.58 4.91 11.66
CA VAL A 261 -21.93 3.56 11.14
C VAL A 261 -22.73 3.65 9.83
N SER A 262 -23.49 4.72 9.65
CA SER A 262 -24.27 5.04 8.46
C SER A 262 -23.44 5.21 7.19
N GLU A 263 -22.20 5.71 7.29
CA GLU A 263 -21.30 5.88 6.14
C GLU A 263 -20.66 4.56 5.69
N ARG A 264 -20.78 3.50 6.49
CA ARG A 264 -20.07 2.22 6.29
C ARG A 264 -20.92 1.14 5.59
N LEU A 265 -22.23 1.37 5.45
CA LEU A 265 -23.13 0.44 4.76
C LEU A 265 -23.05 0.66 3.23
N VAL A 266 -22.15 -0.10 2.61
CA VAL A 266 -21.90 -0.15 1.17
C VAL A 266 -22.64 -1.30 0.48
N ALA A 267 -22.94 -1.15 -0.81
CA ALA A 267 -23.53 -2.21 -1.62
C ALA A 267 -22.59 -3.42 -1.71
N THR A 268 -23.12 -4.61 -1.42
CA THR A 268 -22.39 -5.87 -1.54
C THR A 268 -22.22 -6.26 -3.03
N PRO A 269 -21.16 -7.00 -3.40
CA PRO A 269 -21.06 -7.63 -4.71
C PRO A 269 -22.32 -8.42 -5.06
N TRP A 270 -22.69 -8.39 -6.33
CA TRP A 270 -23.85 -9.14 -6.82
C TRP A 270 -23.76 -10.62 -6.44
N LEU A 271 -24.87 -11.20 -6.00
CA LEU A 271 -25.08 -12.61 -5.69
C LEU A 271 -24.32 -13.14 -4.47
N ILE A 272 -23.53 -12.32 -3.77
CA ILE A 272 -22.73 -12.82 -2.64
C ILE A 272 -23.60 -13.18 -1.43
N VAL A 273 -24.69 -12.44 -1.20
CA VAL A 273 -25.62 -12.71 -0.09
C VAL A 273 -26.41 -13.96 -0.41
N ALA A 274 -26.92 -14.06 -1.65
CA ALA A 274 -27.58 -15.27 -2.14
C ALA A 274 -26.68 -16.51 -2.00
N MET A 275 -25.43 -16.43 -2.44
CA MET A 275 -24.48 -17.55 -2.36
C MET A 275 -24.25 -17.98 -0.90
N VAL A 276 -23.99 -17.05 0.02
CA VAL A 276 -23.73 -17.38 1.42
C VAL A 276 -25.00 -17.94 2.10
N TYR A 277 -26.16 -17.37 1.81
CA TYR A 277 -27.44 -17.84 2.35
C TYR A 277 -27.75 -19.27 1.86
N VAL A 278 -27.66 -19.52 0.55
CA VAL A 278 -27.91 -20.83 -0.05
C VAL A 278 -26.95 -21.89 0.49
N ILE A 279 -25.66 -21.57 0.63
CA ILE A 279 -24.69 -22.50 1.24
C ILE A 279 -25.09 -22.84 2.68
N GLY A 280 -25.51 -21.83 3.46
CA GLY A 280 -25.94 -22.01 4.84
C GLY A 280 -27.21 -22.87 4.96
N THR A 281 -28.18 -22.70 4.06
CA THR A 281 -29.47 -23.40 4.11
C THR A 281 -29.52 -24.69 3.28
N LEU A 282 -28.47 -25.00 2.51
CA LEU A 282 -28.43 -26.16 1.60
C LEU A 282 -28.75 -27.49 2.29
N PRO A 283 -28.15 -27.86 3.44
CA PRO A 283 -28.41 -29.17 4.06
C PRO A 283 -29.86 -29.30 4.52
N PHE A 284 -30.42 -28.22 5.07
CA PHE A 284 -31.81 -28.18 5.50
C PHE A 284 -32.76 -28.28 4.31
N SER A 285 -32.53 -27.48 3.26
CA SER A 285 -33.39 -27.44 2.07
C SER A 285 -33.40 -28.79 1.35
N LEU A 286 -32.24 -29.44 1.25
CA LEU A 286 -32.11 -30.78 0.68
C LEU A 286 -32.84 -31.84 1.51
N ALA A 287 -32.73 -31.77 2.84
CA ALA A 287 -33.39 -32.71 3.74
C ALA A 287 -34.91 -32.53 3.79
N ALA A 288 -35.40 -31.29 3.71
CA ALA A 288 -36.82 -30.96 3.83
C ALA A 288 -37.59 -31.11 2.51
N GLY A 289 -36.98 -30.80 1.36
CA GLY A 289 -37.69 -30.74 0.07
C GLY A 289 -36.95 -31.35 -1.12
N GLY A 290 -35.77 -31.94 -0.90
CA GLY A 290 -34.99 -32.56 -1.97
C GLY A 290 -34.36 -31.57 -2.96
N LEU A 291 -33.81 -32.12 -4.04
CA LEU A 291 -33.06 -31.35 -5.05
C LEU A 291 -33.88 -30.27 -5.78
N PRO A 292 -35.17 -30.48 -6.15
CA PRO A 292 -35.95 -29.45 -6.84
C PRO A 292 -36.13 -28.17 -6.00
N VAL A 293 -36.38 -28.32 -4.69
CA VAL A 293 -36.51 -27.19 -3.76
C VAL A 293 -35.21 -26.42 -3.64
N VAL A 294 -34.06 -27.10 -3.62
CA VAL A 294 -32.74 -26.45 -3.62
C VAL A 294 -32.53 -25.61 -4.87
N VAL A 295 -32.83 -26.15 -6.05
CA VAL A 295 -32.63 -25.44 -7.33
C VAL A 295 -33.55 -24.23 -7.44
N LEU A 296 -34.85 -24.40 -7.17
CA LEU A 296 -35.82 -23.31 -7.20
C LEU A 296 -35.52 -22.25 -6.15
N GLY A 297 -35.15 -22.67 -4.94
CA GLY A 297 -34.72 -21.77 -3.87
C GLY A 297 -33.47 -20.97 -4.26
N MET A 298 -32.46 -21.61 -4.86
CA MET A 298 -31.25 -20.93 -5.32
C MET A 298 -31.57 -19.87 -6.38
N LEU A 299 -32.41 -20.19 -7.36
CA LEU A 299 -32.81 -19.24 -8.41
C LEU A 299 -33.62 -18.08 -7.84
N GLY A 300 -34.59 -18.36 -6.95
CA GLY A 300 -35.41 -17.34 -6.32
C GLY A 300 -34.60 -16.41 -5.42
N VAL A 301 -33.72 -16.96 -4.57
CA VAL A 301 -32.83 -16.15 -3.71
C VAL A 301 -31.86 -15.31 -4.56
N ALA A 302 -31.34 -15.86 -5.67
CA ALA A 302 -30.49 -15.10 -6.59
C ALA A 302 -31.25 -13.94 -7.24
N ALA A 303 -32.49 -14.15 -7.67
CA ALA A 303 -33.33 -13.09 -8.23
C ALA A 303 -33.64 -12.00 -7.19
N ILE A 304 -33.95 -12.39 -5.95
CA ILE A 304 -34.19 -11.46 -4.84
C ILE A 304 -32.93 -10.63 -4.54
N ASP A 305 -31.74 -11.25 -4.50
CA ASP A 305 -30.47 -10.55 -4.29
C ASP A 305 -30.17 -9.54 -5.41
N LEU A 306 -30.40 -9.91 -6.68
CA LEU A 306 -30.25 -8.99 -7.81
C LEU A 306 -31.24 -7.82 -7.73
N ALA A 307 -32.50 -8.07 -7.37
CA ALA A 307 -33.50 -7.02 -7.23
C ALA A 307 -33.14 -6.06 -6.08
N ALA A 308 -32.83 -6.59 -4.89
CA ALA A 308 -32.43 -5.80 -3.74
C ALA A 308 -31.14 -5.01 -4.00
N GLY A 309 -30.13 -5.67 -4.61
CA GLY A 309 -28.88 -5.05 -5.00
C GLY A 309 -29.07 -3.93 -6.03
N ALA A 310 -30.00 -4.08 -6.97
CA ALA A 310 -30.36 -3.05 -7.95
C ALA A 310 -30.99 -1.84 -7.27
N VAL A 311 -31.95 -2.05 -6.36
CA VAL A 311 -32.58 -0.98 -5.59
C VAL A 311 -31.53 -0.21 -4.77
N VAL A 312 -30.64 -0.91 -4.07
CA VAL A 312 -29.58 -0.27 -3.28
C VAL A 312 -28.60 0.54 -4.14
N ARG A 313 -28.33 0.11 -5.37
CA ARG A 313 -27.36 0.76 -6.26
C ARG A 313 -27.96 1.90 -7.09
N TRP A 314 -29.24 1.81 -7.46
CA TRP A 314 -29.86 2.71 -8.43
C TRP A 314 -30.92 3.63 -7.82
N VAL A 315 -31.52 3.26 -6.69
CA VAL A 315 -32.64 4.00 -6.09
C VAL A 315 -32.21 4.74 -4.82
N ILE A 316 -31.36 4.12 -3.98
CA ILE A 316 -30.91 4.75 -2.73
C ILE A 316 -29.88 5.85 -3.05
N PRO A 317 -30.13 7.13 -2.66
CA PRO A 317 -29.23 8.25 -2.95
C PRO A 317 -27.83 8.11 -2.36
N ASP A 318 -26.93 8.96 -2.85
CA ASP A 318 -25.50 8.88 -2.56
C ASP A 318 -25.14 9.14 -1.08
N ARG A 319 -23.89 8.81 -0.71
CA ARG A 319 -23.33 8.51 0.64
C ARG A 319 -23.60 9.45 1.83
N GLN A 320 -24.37 10.52 1.72
CA GLN A 320 -24.42 11.60 2.73
C GLN A 320 -25.77 11.76 3.47
N GLY A 321 -26.81 10.99 3.13
CA GLY A 321 -28.12 11.11 3.78
C GLY A 321 -28.28 10.26 5.06
N LEU A 322 -28.81 10.85 6.14
CA LEU A 322 -29.18 10.16 7.39
C LEU A 322 -30.17 9.00 7.18
N LEU A 323 -30.96 9.04 6.09
CA LEU A 323 -31.97 8.03 5.75
C LEU A 323 -31.39 6.80 5.04
N ARG A 324 -30.18 6.88 4.49
CA ARG A 324 -29.55 5.76 3.77
C ARG A 324 -29.43 4.47 4.58
N PRO A 325 -28.92 4.46 5.84
CA PRO A 325 -28.85 3.23 6.63
C PRO A 325 -30.24 2.62 6.85
N ILE A 326 -31.25 3.46 7.08
CA ILE A 326 -32.64 3.04 7.28
C ILE A 326 -33.17 2.39 6.01
N LEU A 327 -33.03 3.05 4.86
CA LEU A 327 -33.44 2.53 3.56
C LEU A 327 -32.70 1.25 3.17
N PHE A 328 -31.39 1.19 3.46
CA PHE A 328 -30.57 0.01 3.20
C PHE A 328 -31.07 -1.19 4.00
N VAL A 329 -31.27 -1.03 5.31
CA VAL A 329 -31.82 -2.08 6.17
C VAL A 329 -33.23 -2.44 5.71
N ALA A 330 -34.08 -1.46 5.41
CA ALA A 330 -35.45 -1.69 4.95
C ALA A 330 -35.52 -2.52 3.67
N VAL A 331 -34.70 -2.21 2.65
CA VAL A 331 -34.65 -2.97 1.39
C VAL A 331 -34.21 -4.41 1.64
N TRP A 332 -33.21 -4.64 2.47
CA TRP A 332 -32.74 -5.99 2.77
C TRP A 332 -33.63 -6.76 3.74
N THR A 333 -34.40 -6.07 4.59
CA THR A 333 -35.49 -6.66 5.37
C THR A 333 -36.63 -7.07 4.43
N ALA A 334 -37.00 -6.26 3.45
CA ALA A 334 -37.99 -6.62 2.43
C ALA A 334 -37.52 -7.82 1.58
N ALA A 335 -36.23 -7.88 1.23
CA ALA A 335 -35.63 -9.04 0.61
C ALA A 335 -35.70 -10.28 1.51
N GLY A 336 -35.44 -10.13 2.82
CA GLY A 336 -35.61 -11.18 3.81
C GLY A 336 -37.06 -11.70 3.91
N VAL A 337 -38.05 -10.81 3.83
CA VAL A 337 -39.48 -11.15 3.75
C VAL A 337 -39.79 -11.91 2.46
N ALA A 338 -39.24 -11.49 1.32
CA ALA A 338 -39.40 -12.21 0.06
C ALA A 338 -38.77 -13.61 0.10
N VAL A 339 -37.61 -13.76 0.74
CA VAL A 339 -36.98 -15.08 0.99
C VAL A 339 -37.82 -15.94 1.93
N ALA A 340 -38.43 -15.34 2.94
CA ALA A 340 -39.33 -16.05 3.84
C ALA A 340 -40.60 -16.54 3.13
N ALA A 341 -41.21 -15.68 2.32
CA ALA A 341 -42.35 -16.05 1.47
C ALA A 341 -41.96 -17.19 0.51
N LEU A 342 -40.82 -17.08 -0.17
CA LEU A 342 -40.30 -18.15 -1.03
C LEU A 342 -40.12 -19.46 -0.25
N SER A 343 -39.55 -19.39 0.95
CA SER A 343 -39.34 -20.57 1.80
C SER A 343 -40.65 -21.24 2.21
N LEU A 344 -41.65 -20.46 2.62
CA LEU A 344 -42.99 -20.96 2.96
C LEU A 344 -43.76 -21.51 1.74
N THR A 345 -43.53 -20.97 0.54
CA THR A 345 -44.14 -21.51 -0.69
C THR A 345 -43.52 -22.83 -1.13
N LEU A 346 -42.20 -22.99 -0.96
CA LEU A 346 -41.49 -24.21 -1.34
C LEU A 346 -41.60 -25.32 -0.29
N LEU A 347 -41.76 -24.94 0.98
CA LEU A 347 -41.79 -25.81 2.15
C LEU A 347 -42.87 -25.32 3.14
N PRO A 348 -44.16 -25.59 2.90
CA PRO A 348 -45.25 -25.06 3.73
C PRO A 348 -45.22 -25.57 5.19
N ASP A 349 -44.68 -26.77 5.41
CA ASP A 349 -44.70 -27.45 6.71
C ASP A 349 -43.63 -26.94 7.71
N ILE A 350 -42.74 -26.03 7.30
CA ILE A 350 -41.66 -25.53 8.18
C ILE A 350 -42.14 -24.45 9.16
N GLY A 351 -43.37 -23.94 8.99
CA GLY A 351 -43.98 -22.95 9.88
C GLY A 351 -43.12 -21.70 10.09
N VAL A 352 -43.02 -21.23 11.35
CA VAL A 352 -42.29 -20.00 11.72
C VAL A 352 -40.80 -20.03 11.36
N VAL A 353 -40.20 -21.21 11.13
CA VAL A 353 -38.82 -21.35 10.64
C VAL A 353 -38.62 -20.70 9.27
N GLY A 354 -39.66 -20.67 8.44
CA GLY A 354 -39.64 -19.97 7.17
C GLY A 354 -39.34 -18.47 7.32
N LEU A 355 -39.59 -17.87 8.50
CA LEU A 355 -39.34 -16.46 8.77
C LEU A 355 -37.86 -16.14 9.09
N VAL A 356 -36.98 -17.14 9.22
CA VAL A 356 -35.56 -16.92 9.53
C VAL A 356 -34.90 -15.97 8.51
N GLY A 357 -35.33 -16.00 7.24
CA GLY A 357 -34.86 -15.08 6.20
C GLY A 357 -35.03 -13.60 6.54
N VAL A 358 -36.07 -13.23 7.30
CA VAL A 358 -36.39 -11.84 7.70
C VAL A 358 -35.27 -11.23 8.55
N ILE A 359 -34.58 -12.04 9.36
CA ILE A 359 -33.48 -11.59 10.23
C ILE A 359 -32.13 -11.93 9.61
N ALA A 360 -31.99 -13.15 9.07
CA ALA A 360 -30.72 -13.66 8.58
C ALA A 360 -30.19 -12.86 7.38
N VAL A 361 -31.06 -12.50 6.43
CA VAL A 361 -30.66 -11.75 5.22
C VAL A 361 -30.15 -10.34 5.55
N PRO A 362 -30.88 -9.46 6.25
CA PRO A 362 -30.38 -8.12 6.59
C PRO A 362 -29.17 -8.17 7.53
N GLY A 363 -29.11 -9.14 8.44
CA GLY A 363 -27.94 -9.35 9.31
C GLY A 363 -26.69 -9.72 8.51
N LEU A 364 -26.80 -10.70 7.61
CA LEU A 364 -25.71 -11.15 6.74
C LEU A 364 -25.18 -10.02 5.85
N VAL A 365 -26.10 -9.28 5.22
CA VAL A 365 -25.74 -8.12 4.38
C VAL A 365 -25.01 -7.07 5.19
N SER A 366 -25.50 -6.73 6.39
CA SER A 366 -24.87 -5.72 7.24
C SER A 366 -23.44 -6.09 7.60
N VAL A 367 -23.20 -7.36 7.96
CA VAL A 367 -21.85 -7.88 8.24
C VAL A 367 -20.98 -7.81 6.99
N LEU A 368 -21.44 -8.36 5.86
CA LEU A 368 -20.70 -8.34 4.59
C LEU A 368 -20.35 -6.92 4.18
N SER A 369 -21.30 -6.01 4.28
CA SER A 369 -21.15 -4.60 3.94
C SER A 369 -20.07 -3.92 4.78
N LEU A 370 -20.14 -4.06 6.11
CA LEU A 370 -19.13 -3.51 7.03
C LEU A 370 -17.74 -4.11 6.79
N CYS A 371 -17.69 -5.40 6.46
CA CYS A 371 -16.47 -6.11 6.11
C CYS A 371 -15.85 -5.58 4.81
N ILE A 372 -16.66 -5.40 3.78
CA ILE A 372 -16.28 -4.89 2.46
C ILE A 372 -15.79 -3.45 2.57
N ASP A 373 -16.54 -2.59 3.27
CA ASP A 373 -16.17 -1.19 3.54
C ASP A 373 -14.80 -1.10 4.23
N ALA A 374 -14.61 -1.86 5.31
CA ALA A 374 -13.36 -1.87 6.06
C ALA A 374 -12.16 -2.25 5.19
N VAL A 375 -12.33 -3.23 4.29
CA VAL A 375 -11.27 -3.67 3.36
C VAL A 375 -11.04 -2.64 2.25
N HIS A 376 -12.09 -2.07 1.67
CA HIS A 376 -11.97 -1.05 0.62
C HIS A 376 -11.34 0.24 1.13
N GLN A 377 -11.76 0.73 2.30
CA GLN A 377 -11.21 1.95 2.88
C GLN A 377 -9.70 1.79 3.15
N ALA A 378 -9.30 0.67 3.74
CA ALA A 378 -7.90 0.38 3.98
C ALA A 378 -7.10 0.32 2.66
N ARG A 379 -7.69 -0.20 1.57
CA ARG A 379 -7.08 -0.19 0.23
C ARG A 379 -6.91 1.21 -0.34
N VAL A 380 -7.95 2.03 -0.27
CA VAL A 380 -7.93 3.39 -0.84
C VAL A 380 -6.94 4.27 -0.09
N VAL A 381 -6.93 4.20 1.24
CA VAL A 381 -5.97 4.94 2.07
C VAL A 381 -4.54 4.50 1.78
N ALA A 382 -4.28 3.19 1.72
CA ALA A 382 -2.95 2.68 1.39
C ALA A 382 -2.49 3.14 0.00
N ARG A 383 -3.31 2.98 -1.05
CA ARG A 383 -2.96 3.40 -2.41
C ARG A 383 -2.68 4.90 -2.51
N ARG A 384 -3.51 5.72 -1.86
CA ARG A 384 -3.29 7.18 -1.85
C ARG A 384 -1.99 7.54 -1.14
N ALA A 385 -1.68 6.88 -0.04
CA ALA A 385 -0.41 7.09 0.67
C ALA A 385 0.80 6.59 -0.16
N GLU A 386 0.69 5.45 -0.85
CA GLU A 386 1.73 4.94 -1.76
C GLU A 386 2.06 5.97 -2.85
N THR A 387 1.05 6.49 -3.56
CA THR A 387 1.26 7.49 -4.62
C THR A 387 1.85 8.79 -4.07
N LEU A 388 1.29 9.34 -2.98
CA LEU A 388 1.78 10.58 -2.39
C LEU A 388 3.21 10.46 -1.85
N LEU A 389 3.59 9.29 -1.32
CA LEU A 389 4.94 9.08 -0.79
C LEU A 389 5.99 9.16 -1.89
N ALA A 390 5.71 8.55 -3.05
CA ALA A 390 6.60 8.62 -4.21
C ALA A 390 6.73 10.05 -4.76
N ASP A 391 5.65 10.82 -4.79
CA ASP A 391 5.66 12.24 -5.19
C ASP A 391 6.48 13.09 -4.22
N VAL A 392 6.22 12.97 -2.91
CA VAL A 392 6.91 13.75 -1.87
C VAL A 392 8.40 13.41 -1.81
N ALA A 393 8.80 12.15 -2.02
CA ALA A 393 10.21 11.78 -2.08
C ALA A 393 10.95 12.48 -3.23
N ARG A 394 10.32 12.58 -4.42
CA ARG A 394 10.87 13.31 -5.57
C ARG A 394 10.96 14.80 -5.30
N ASP A 395 9.90 15.40 -4.75
CA ASP A 395 9.89 16.81 -4.38
C ASP A 395 10.98 17.12 -3.35
N LEU A 396 11.14 16.27 -2.34
CA LEU A 396 12.17 16.41 -1.30
C LEU A 396 13.58 16.36 -1.90
N ALA A 397 13.85 15.40 -2.78
CA ALA A 397 15.14 15.34 -3.49
C ALA A 397 15.38 16.61 -4.32
N GLY A 398 14.36 17.11 -5.01
CA GLY A 398 14.44 18.35 -5.79
C GLY A 398 14.71 19.59 -4.95
N GLU A 399 13.98 19.80 -3.86
CA GLU A 399 14.18 20.95 -2.98
C GLU A 399 15.51 20.88 -2.21
N THR A 400 15.95 19.67 -1.83
CA THR A 400 17.28 19.50 -1.21
C THR A 400 18.40 19.92 -2.16
N SER A 401 18.29 19.55 -3.44
CA SER A 401 19.20 20.04 -4.49
C SER A 401 19.17 21.56 -4.62
N ARG A 402 17.98 22.17 -4.63
CA ARG A 402 17.85 23.64 -4.69
C ARG A 402 18.42 24.35 -3.46
N ALA A 403 18.43 23.71 -2.30
CA ALA A 403 19.01 24.27 -1.09
C ALA A 403 20.54 24.13 -1.07
N HIS A 404 21.11 23.04 -1.58
CA HIS A 404 22.53 22.72 -1.41
C HIS A 404 23.41 23.01 -2.64
N ASP A 405 22.96 22.65 -3.85
CA ASP A 405 23.80 22.74 -5.07
C ASP A 405 24.24 24.18 -5.40
N PRO A 406 23.41 25.22 -5.20
CA PRO A 406 23.84 26.61 -5.38
C PRO A 406 25.00 27.02 -4.46
N LEU A 407 25.03 26.54 -3.21
CA LEU A 407 26.10 26.86 -2.26
C LEU A 407 27.45 26.27 -2.72
N ARG A 408 27.48 24.98 -3.10
CA ARG A 408 28.70 24.36 -3.63
C ARG A 408 29.20 25.04 -4.89
N ARG A 409 28.28 25.38 -5.80
CA ARG A 409 28.61 26.12 -7.02
C ARG A 409 29.18 27.50 -6.70
N ALA A 410 28.61 28.21 -5.74
CA ALA A 410 29.12 29.50 -5.27
C ALA A 410 30.54 29.39 -4.70
N VAL A 411 30.81 28.37 -3.86
CA VAL A 411 32.16 28.09 -3.31
C VAL A 411 33.17 27.88 -4.44
N SER A 412 32.86 27.03 -5.44
CA SER A 412 33.71 26.83 -6.62
C SER A 412 33.89 28.13 -7.44
N LEU A 413 32.80 28.88 -7.62
CA LEU A 413 32.70 30.28 -8.06
C LEU A 413 33.82 31.18 -7.51
N LEU A 414 33.74 31.36 -6.19
CA LEU A 414 34.56 32.29 -5.43
C LEU A 414 36.00 31.81 -5.38
N HIS A 415 36.21 30.52 -5.09
CA HIS A 415 37.55 29.94 -4.92
C HIS A 415 38.33 29.85 -6.24
N GLY A 416 37.68 29.43 -7.33
CA GLY A 416 38.36 29.27 -8.62
C GLY A 416 38.45 30.56 -9.42
N ARG A 417 37.30 31.21 -9.64
CA ARG A 417 37.22 32.32 -10.60
C ARG A 417 37.55 33.66 -9.94
N VAL A 418 36.91 34.02 -8.83
CA VAL A 418 37.10 35.34 -8.21
C VAL A 418 38.49 35.46 -7.58
N GLN A 419 38.91 34.50 -6.76
CA GLN A 419 40.26 34.52 -6.16
C GLN A 419 41.36 34.47 -7.22
N GLY A 420 41.20 33.67 -8.29
CA GLY A 420 42.13 33.65 -9.41
C GLY A 420 42.30 35.02 -10.06
N ARG A 421 41.21 35.79 -10.20
CA ARG A 421 41.27 37.17 -10.71
C ARG A 421 41.88 38.17 -9.74
N CYS A 422 41.72 37.98 -8.43
CA CYS A 422 42.46 38.76 -7.45
C CYS A 422 43.97 38.55 -7.57
N VAL A 423 44.43 37.31 -7.79
CA VAL A 423 45.86 37.01 -8.00
C VAL A 423 46.41 37.70 -9.26
N VAL A 424 45.67 37.63 -10.38
CA VAL A 424 46.08 38.30 -11.62
C VAL A 424 46.14 39.82 -11.45
N LEU A 425 45.14 40.43 -10.79
CA LEU A 425 45.14 41.87 -10.55
C LEU A 425 46.27 42.28 -9.61
N ALA A 426 46.52 41.52 -8.54
CA ALA A 426 47.60 41.78 -7.60
C ALA A 426 48.97 41.82 -8.28
N ALA A 427 49.23 40.90 -9.21
CA ALA A 427 50.48 40.88 -9.99
C ALA A 427 50.65 42.14 -10.86
N HIS A 428 49.59 42.58 -11.56
CA HIS A 428 49.66 43.80 -12.38
C HIS A 428 49.85 45.06 -11.53
N VAL A 429 49.30 45.09 -10.31
CA VAL A 429 49.46 46.21 -9.38
C VAL A 429 50.87 46.24 -8.80
N ASP A 430 51.43 45.09 -8.44
CA ASP A 430 52.80 44.96 -7.91
C ASP A 430 53.87 45.35 -8.95
N GLU A 431 53.66 44.98 -10.21
CA GLU A 431 54.54 45.35 -11.34
C GLU A 431 54.40 46.83 -11.76
N GLY A 432 53.45 47.58 -11.20
CA GLY A 432 53.17 48.97 -11.59
C GLY A 432 52.51 49.12 -12.97
N ASP A 433 51.95 48.03 -13.51
CA ASP A 433 51.42 47.91 -14.88
C ASP A 433 49.88 47.82 -14.95
N ALA A 434 49.21 48.09 -13.83
CA ALA A 434 47.75 48.16 -13.73
C ALA A 434 47.19 49.34 -14.56
N ARG A 435 46.47 49.02 -15.64
CA ARG A 435 45.82 49.99 -16.54
C ARG A 435 44.32 49.90 -16.40
N GLU A 436 43.59 50.96 -16.78
CA GLU A 436 42.11 51.00 -16.73
C GLU A 436 41.45 49.77 -17.35
N ARG A 437 42.00 49.23 -18.45
CA ARG A 437 41.52 48.00 -19.08
C ARG A 437 41.56 46.78 -18.14
N HIS A 438 42.61 46.64 -17.33
CA HIS A 438 42.77 45.52 -16.41
C HIS A 438 41.73 45.62 -15.27
N LEU A 439 41.44 46.85 -14.81
CA LEU A 439 40.39 47.10 -13.81
C LEU A 439 39.00 46.81 -14.38
N ALA A 440 38.74 47.22 -15.64
CA ALA A 440 37.48 46.95 -16.32
C ALA A 440 37.26 45.45 -16.55
N ASP A 441 38.30 44.72 -16.97
CA ASP A 441 38.26 43.26 -17.14
C ASP A 441 38.00 42.54 -15.82
N PHE A 442 38.71 42.92 -14.76
CA PHE A 442 38.49 42.39 -13.41
C PHE A 442 37.05 42.61 -12.93
N ARG A 443 36.50 43.82 -13.11
CA ARG A 443 35.11 44.13 -12.73
C ARG A 443 34.11 43.28 -13.50
N ARG A 444 34.26 43.20 -14.83
CA ARG A 444 33.39 42.41 -15.71
C ARG A 444 33.41 40.91 -15.34
N GLU A 445 34.59 40.34 -15.16
CA GLU A 445 34.72 38.89 -14.89
C GLU A 445 34.25 38.50 -13.48
N THR A 446 34.43 39.39 -12.50
CA THR A 446 33.86 39.18 -11.15
C THR A 446 32.35 39.36 -11.15
N ASP A 447 31.79 40.33 -11.89
CA ASP A 447 30.33 40.48 -12.04
C ASP A 447 29.68 39.28 -12.71
N ASP A 448 30.32 38.74 -13.74
CA ASP A 448 29.94 37.50 -14.43
C ASP A 448 30.03 36.28 -13.50
N ALA A 449 31.06 36.19 -12.63
CA ALA A 449 31.11 35.17 -11.58
C ALA A 449 29.95 35.27 -10.59
N PHE A 450 29.64 36.48 -10.10
CA PHE A 450 28.52 36.72 -9.20
C PHE A 450 27.15 36.55 -9.90
N GLY A 451 27.05 36.83 -11.20
CA GLY A 451 25.86 36.59 -12.01
C GLY A 451 25.54 35.11 -12.14
N ARG A 452 26.55 34.28 -12.40
CA ARG A 452 26.41 32.81 -12.39
C ARG A 452 26.13 32.23 -11.02
N MET A 453 26.70 32.81 -9.95
CA MET A 453 26.39 32.41 -8.58
C MET A 453 24.91 32.56 -8.25
N LEU A 454 24.26 33.58 -8.82
CA LEU A 454 22.82 33.86 -8.64
C LEU A 454 21.93 33.18 -9.68
N GLY A 455 22.50 32.41 -10.63
CA GLY A 455 21.74 31.74 -11.69
C GLY A 455 21.09 32.69 -12.70
N VAL A 456 21.59 33.93 -12.83
CA VAL A 456 21.00 34.96 -13.73
C VAL A 456 21.27 34.63 -15.20
N GLU A 457 22.42 34.02 -15.52
CA GLU A 457 22.83 33.70 -16.91
C GLU A 457 22.30 32.35 -17.43
N GLU A 458 21.98 31.38 -16.55
CA GLU A 458 21.46 30.06 -16.96
C GLU A 458 20.02 30.12 -17.51
N ARG A 459 19.32 31.26 -17.41
CA ARG A 459 18.00 31.43 -18.03
C ARG A 459 18.06 31.60 -19.56
N GLU A 460 19.21 31.96 -20.14
CA GLU A 460 19.34 32.16 -21.59
C GLU A 460 19.98 30.99 -22.35
N HIS A 461 20.72 30.10 -21.68
CA HIS A 461 21.33 28.92 -22.33
C HIS A 461 21.20 27.68 -21.43
N PRO A 462 20.60 26.57 -21.91
CA PRO A 462 20.59 25.32 -21.16
C PRO A 462 22.03 24.83 -20.95
N PRO A 463 22.35 24.16 -19.83
CA PRO A 463 23.71 23.73 -19.54
C PRO A 463 24.16 22.73 -20.61
N ALA A 464 25.10 23.13 -21.46
CA ALA A 464 25.86 22.19 -22.25
C ALA A 464 26.72 21.37 -21.30
N THR A 465 26.37 20.12 -21.10
CA THR A 465 27.12 19.12 -20.36
C THR A 465 28.52 18.97 -20.98
N ARG A 466 29.49 19.78 -20.55
CA ARG A 466 30.91 19.51 -20.82
C ARG A 466 31.34 18.41 -19.87
N ALA A 467 31.24 17.17 -20.35
CA ALA A 467 31.96 16.03 -19.80
C ALA A 467 33.46 16.34 -19.84
N GLY A 468 34.11 16.51 -18.68
CA GLY A 468 35.55 16.77 -18.67
C GLY A 468 36.21 17.16 -17.35
N GLU A 469 35.47 17.62 -16.33
CA GLU A 469 36.07 17.92 -15.02
C GLU A 469 35.60 16.91 -13.97
N LEU A 470 36.32 15.79 -13.93
CA LEU A 470 36.25 14.79 -12.86
C LEU A 470 36.98 15.33 -11.62
N GLY A 471 36.25 16.11 -10.82
CA GLY A 471 36.63 16.51 -9.47
C GLY A 471 35.35 16.68 -8.65
N ASP A 472 34.98 15.63 -7.92
CA ASP A 472 33.93 15.61 -6.87
C ASP A 472 32.58 16.29 -7.24
N ALA A 473 32.07 16.02 -8.44
CA ALA A 473 30.74 16.42 -8.85
C ALA A 473 29.70 15.76 -7.92
N GLY A 474 28.86 16.59 -7.28
CA GLY A 474 27.96 16.18 -6.21
C GLY A 474 27.09 14.96 -6.52
N ALA A 475 26.65 14.29 -5.45
CA ALA A 475 25.68 13.19 -5.42
C ALA A 475 24.72 13.21 -6.63
N GLY A 476 24.80 12.20 -7.50
CA GLY A 476 23.98 12.08 -8.70
C GLY A 476 22.47 11.99 -8.39
N PRO A 477 21.60 11.95 -9.43
CA PRO A 477 20.15 11.89 -9.26
C PRO A 477 19.67 10.75 -8.34
N ILE A 478 20.43 9.66 -8.28
CA ILE A 478 20.12 8.47 -7.48
C ILE A 478 20.49 8.70 -6.02
N GLU A 479 21.70 9.19 -5.74
CA GLU A 479 22.14 9.51 -4.38
C GLU A 479 21.20 10.52 -3.71
N ARG A 480 20.63 11.44 -4.48
CA ARG A 480 19.62 12.41 -3.99
C ARG A 480 18.29 11.77 -3.63
N ILE A 481 17.73 10.90 -4.47
CA ILE A 481 16.48 10.20 -4.12
C ILE A 481 16.72 9.27 -2.92
N LEU A 482 17.88 8.62 -2.82
CA LEU A 482 18.25 7.77 -1.70
C LEU A 482 18.40 8.57 -0.40
N GLY A 483 19.02 9.75 -0.46
CA GLY A 483 19.08 10.68 0.67
C GLY A 483 17.70 11.10 1.18
N ALA A 484 16.75 11.35 0.27
CA ALA A 484 15.37 11.64 0.63
C ALA A 484 14.68 10.48 1.36
N TRP A 485 15.02 9.23 1.00
CA TRP A 485 14.52 8.01 1.65
C TRP A 485 15.21 7.69 2.98
N GLY A 486 16.41 8.22 3.23
CA GLY A 486 17.18 8.01 4.46
C GLY A 486 16.43 8.33 5.75
N ALA A 487 15.38 9.15 5.69
CA ALA A 487 14.47 9.46 6.79
C ALA A 487 13.61 8.28 7.25
N VAL A 488 13.25 7.41 6.31
CA VAL A 488 12.24 6.36 6.45
C VAL A 488 12.88 4.98 6.46
N LEU A 489 13.95 4.81 5.70
CA LEU A 489 14.71 3.57 5.53
C LEU A 489 16.21 3.89 5.50
N GLU A 490 17.02 3.07 6.17
CA GLU A 490 18.45 3.01 5.93
C GLU A 490 18.68 2.35 4.57
N VAL A 491 19.14 3.12 3.58
CA VAL A 491 19.33 2.61 2.21
C VAL A 491 20.81 2.49 1.89
N THR A 492 21.25 1.28 1.58
CA THR A 492 22.61 1.00 1.11
C THR A 492 22.58 0.73 -0.39
N VAL A 493 23.44 1.37 -1.17
CA VAL A 493 23.46 1.18 -2.63
C VAL A 493 24.80 0.63 -3.10
N LYS A 494 24.71 -0.34 -4.00
CA LYS A 494 25.85 -0.96 -4.67
C LYS A 494 25.70 -0.78 -6.16
N THR A 495 26.62 -0.06 -6.77
CA THR A 495 26.60 0.24 -8.21
C THR A 495 27.79 -0.44 -8.87
N SER A 496 27.57 -1.23 -9.91
CA SER A 496 28.67 -1.78 -10.71
C SER A 496 29.25 -0.73 -11.67
N ASP A 497 30.51 -0.88 -12.07
CA ASP A 497 31.16 0.07 -13.00
C ASP A 497 30.39 0.20 -14.34
N ARG A 498 29.81 -0.91 -14.82
CA ARG A 498 28.98 -0.93 -16.03
C ARG A 498 27.68 -0.15 -15.84
N ALA A 499 27.06 -0.25 -14.66
CA ALA A 499 25.87 0.53 -14.32
C ALA A 499 26.20 2.02 -14.19
N ALA A 500 27.32 2.38 -13.56
CA ALA A 500 27.78 3.77 -13.47
C ALA A 500 27.94 4.42 -14.85
N LEU A 501 28.52 3.71 -15.82
CA LEU A 501 28.64 4.17 -17.20
C LEU A 501 27.28 4.31 -17.91
N ALA A 502 26.38 3.34 -17.74
CA ALA A 502 25.05 3.39 -18.35
C ALA A 502 24.20 4.57 -17.84
N MET A 503 24.38 4.96 -16.58
CA MET A 503 23.68 6.09 -15.95
C MET A 503 24.21 7.47 -16.37
N MET A 504 25.25 7.55 -17.22
CA MET A 504 25.62 8.81 -17.88
C MET A 504 24.57 9.25 -18.91
N ASP A 505 23.75 8.31 -19.41
CA ASP A 505 22.56 8.63 -20.21
C ASP A 505 21.44 9.15 -19.30
N ALA A 506 20.96 10.37 -19.59
CA ALA A 506 19.95 11.06 -18.79
C ALA A 506 18.58 10.35 -18.78
N ASP A 507 18.22 9.63 -19.85
CA ASP A 507 16.97 8.89 -19.91
C ASP A 507 17.06 7.58 -19.11
N VAL A 508 18.22 6.91 -19.15
CA VAL A 508 18.49 5.73 -18.31
C VAL A 508 18.48 6.12 -16.83
N ALA A 509 19.19 7.19 -16.46
CA ALA A 509 19.21 7.69 -15.08
C ALA A 509 17.81 8.02 -14.55
N ARG A 510 16.95 8.64 -15.39
CA ARG A 510 15.56 8.95 -15.03
C ARG A 510 14.74 7.68 -14.76
N GLN A 511 14.85 6.68 -15.64
CA GLN A 511 14.16 5.41 -15.46
C GLN A 511 14.64 4.65 -14.22
N VAL A 512 15.94 4.66 -13.93
CA VAL A 512 16.49 4.05 -12.71
C VAL A 512 15.93 4.73 -11.47
N VAL A 513 15.87 6.06 -11.43
CA VAL A 513 15.28 6.81 -10.29
C VAL A 513 13.82 6.43 -10.08
N GLU A 514 13.02 6.33 -11.14
CA GLU A 514 11.61 5.90 -11.05
C GLU A 514 11.49 4.49 -10.46
N VAL A 515 12.30 3.55 -10.96
CA VAL A 515 12.29 2.16 -10.51
C VAL A 515 12.80 2.01 -9.08
N VAL A 516 13.85 2.74 -8.68
CA VAL A 516 14.36 2.75 -7.30
C VAL A 516 13.30 3.31 -6.35
N ASN A 517 12.61 4.39 -6.74
CA ASN A 517 11.56 4.97 -5.92
C ASN A 517 10.40 3.97 -5.70
N GLU A 518 9.98 3.28 -6.75
CA GLU A 518 8.98 2.20 -6.66
C GLU A 518 9.48 1.03 -5.79
N ALA A 519 10.75 0.66 -5.91
CA ALA A 519 11.35 -0.40 -5.12
C ALA A 519 11.36 -0.06 -3.61
N LEU A 520 11.65 1.19 -3.24
CA LEU A 520 11.65 1.66 -1.86
C LEU A 520 10.24 1.80 -1.28
N VAL A 521 9.25 2.23 -2.07
CA VAL A 521 7.83 2.14 -1.68
C VAL A 521 7.43 0.69 -1.40
N ASN A 522 7.86 -0.25 -2.24
CA ASN A 522 7.60 -1.68 -2.05
C ASN A 522 8.30 -2.23 -0.80
N ALA A 523 9.50 -1.74 -0.47
CA ALA A 523 10.17 -2.07 0.79
C ALA A 523 9.29 -1.64 1.98
N VAL A 524 8.86 -0.37 2.08
CA VAL A 524 7.99 0.10 3.19
C VAL A 524 6.67 -0.71 3.29
N LYS A 525 6.12 -1.11 2.15
CA LYS A 525 4.84 -1.83 2.05
C LYS A 525 4.93 -3.28 2.51
N HIS A 526 5.95 -4.00 2.08
CA HIS A 526 6.07 -5.46 2.20
C HIS A 526 7.07 -5.89 3.27
N SER A 527 7.99 -5.01 3.61
CA SER A 527 9.02 -5.24 4.59
C SER A 527 8.65 -4.45 5.85
N GLY A 528 8.84 -5.06 7.02
CA GLY A 528 8.90 -4.29 8.27
C GLY A 528 10.29 -3.68 8.44
N ALA A 529 11.12 -3.73 7.39
CA ALA A 529 12.53 -3.43 7.46
C ALA A 529 12.73 -1.96 7.74
N ARG A 530 13.74 -1.70 8.55
CA ARG A 530 14.33 -0.37 8.71
C ARG A 530 15.43 -0.12 7.69
N ALA A 531 15.79 -1.14 6.90
CA ALA A 531 16.88 -1.09 5.95
C ALA A 531 16.51 -1.74 4.60
N ALA A 532 17.09 -1.21 3.52
CA ALA A 532 17.01 -1.76 2.17
C ALA A 532 18.37 -1.67 1.47
N VAL A 533 18.70 -2.67 0.66
CA VAL A 533 19.89 -2.69 -0.19
C VAL A 533 19.45 -2.57 -1.64
N VAL A 534 19.97 -1.59 -2.39
CA VAL A 534 19.70 -1.42 -3.82
C VAL A 534 20.98 -1.76 -4.60
N ASP A 535 20.93 -2.81 -5.40
CA ASP A 535 21.97 -3.20 -6.34
C ASP A 535 21.61 -2.70 -7.74
N LEU A 536 22.53 -1.94 -8.35
CA LEU A 536 22.45 -1.45 -9.72
C LEU A 536 23.51 -2.15 -10.55
N ASP A 537 23.08 -2.91 -11.57
CA ASP A 537 23.99 -3.64 -12.45
C ASP A 537 23.50 -3.64 -13.90
N VAL A 538 24.35 -4.05 -14.84
CA VAL A 538 23.97 -4.31 -16.23
C VAL A 538 23.92 -5.82 -16.43
N ALA A 539 22.74 -6.34 -16.76
CA ALA A 539 22.53 -7.75 -17.01
C ALA A 539 23.31 -8.23 -18.26
N ASP A 540 23.44 -9.55 -18.41
CA ASP A 540 24.20 -10.17 -19.50
C ASP A 540 23.62 -9.85 -20.90
N ASP A 541 22.33 -9.48 -20.95
CA ASP A 541 21.65 -9.05 -22.16
C ASP A 541 21.83 -7.55 -22.46
N GLY A 542 22.67 -6.84 -21.69
CA GLY A 542 22.98 -5.42 -21.88
C GLY A 542 21.97 -4.46 -21.26
N ARG A 543 20.89 -4.96 -20.64
CA ARG A 543 19.88 -4.12 -19.99
C ARG A 543 20.28 -3.70 -18.59
N MET A 544 19.89 -2.50 -18.19
CA MET A 544 20.08 -2.02 -16.82
C MET A 544 19.13 -2.76 -15.87
N ARG A 545 19.70 -3.37 -14.83
CA ARG A 545 18.99 -4.14 -13.79
C ARG A 545 19.03 -3.38 -12.48
N VAL A 546 17.86 -3.18 -11.89
CA VAL A 546 17.69 -2.58 -10.56
C VAL A 546 17.13 -3.65 -9.64
N ARG A 547 17.90 -4.05 -8.63
CA ARG A 547 17.48 -5.04 -7.65
C ARG A 547 17.48 -4.42 -6.26
N ALA A 548 16.34 -4.39 -5.60
CA ALA A 548 16.24 -3.95 -4.21
C ALA A 548 15.88 -5.11 -3.29
N VAL A 549 16.60 -5.25 -2.18
CA VAL A 549 16.42 -6.29 -1.17
C VAL A 549 16.07 -5.64 0.16
N SER A 550 15.01 -6.10 0.81
CA SER A 550 14.62 -5.62 2.14
C SER A 550 14.07 -6.74 3.00
N GLN A 551 14.34 -6.71 4.31
CA GLN A 551 13.93 -7.77 5.23
C GLN A 551 12.40 -7.77 5.44
N GLY A 552 11.73 -8.81 4.98
CA GLY A 552 10.28 -8.84 4.98
C GLY A 552 9.67 -10.11 4.42
N ARG A 553 8.34 -10.15 4.43
CA ARG A 553 7.61 -11.27 3.84
C ARG A 553 6.61 -10.77 2.81
N LEU A 554 6.89 -11.07 1.55
CA LEU A 554 5.91 -11.08 0.50
C LEU A 554 4.83 -12.08 0.83
N ARG A 555 3.59 -11.68 0.59
CA ARG A 555 2.48 -12.62 0.56
C ARG A 555 2.37 -13.17 -0.84
N GLU A 556 1.89 -14.40 -0.98
CA GLU A 556 1.56 -15.05 -2.27
C GLU A 556 0.61 -14.24 -3.18
N GLN A 557 0.05 -13.12 -2.70
CA GLN A 557 -0.69 -12.15 -3.51
C GLN A 557 0.20 -11.21 -4.34
N ALA A 558 1.43 -10.96 -3.91
CA ALA A 558 2.41 -10.10 -4.59
C ALA A 558 3.43 -10.90 -5.42
N SER A 559 3.58 -12.21 -5.15
CA SER A 559 4.36 -13.13 -5.99
C SER A 559 3.74 -13.18 -7.40
N GLY A 560 4.26 -12.35 -8.29
CA GLY A 560 3.80 -12.23 -9.68
C GLY A 560 2.79 -11.10 -9.97
N SER A 561 2.57 -10.14 -9.07
CA SER A 561 1.88 -8.91 -9.47
C SER A 561 2.87 -7.99 -10.18
N SER A 562 2.75 -7.85 -11.50
CA SER A 562 3.37 -6.76 -12.24
C SER A 562 2.78 -5.44 -11.72
N GLY A 563 3.57 -4.66 -10.99
CA GLY A 563 3.23 -3.28 -10.64
C GLY A 563 3.24 -2.42 -11.90
N LEU A 564 2.19 -1.61 -12.08
CA LEU A 564 2.02 -0.53 -13.06
C LEU A 564 2.74 -0.67 -14.43
N GLY A 565 1.98 -1.06 -15.45
CA GLY A 565 1.55 -0.16 -16.55
C GLY A 565 2.56 0.63 -17.40
N THR A 566 3.88 0.50 -17.24
CA THR A 566 4.86 1.09 -18.16
C THR A 566 5.24 0.08 -19.23
N ARG A 567 4.88 0.39 -20.48
CA ARG A 567 5.23 -0.44 -21.65
C ARG A 567 6.76 -0.56 -21.72
N GLY A 568 7.33 -1.71 -21.36
CA GLY A 568 8.73 -2.06 -21.61
C GLY A 568 9.63 -2.35 -20.40
N ILE A 569 9.14 -2.25 -19.15
CA ILE A 569 9.92 -2.59 -17.95
C ILE A 569 9.48 -3.95 -17.40
N ASP A 570 10.40 -4.92 -17.35
CA ASP A 570 10.14 -6.24 -16.76
C ASP A 570 10.38 -6.18 -15.26
N VAL A 571 9.32 -6.09 -14.46
CA VAL A 571 9.39 -6.04 -12.99
C VAL A 571 8.91 -7.35 -12.37
N THR A 572 9.70 -7.89 -11.45
CA THR A 572 9.36 -9.05 -10.64
C THR A 572 9.60 -8.78 -9.17
N VAL A 573 8.73 -9.33 -8.31
CA VAL A 573 8.86 -9.22 -6.85
C VAL A 573 8.77 -10.64 -6.27
N THR A 574 9.84 -11.09 -5.62
CA THR A 574 10.05 -12.48 -5.20
C THR A 574 10.52 -12.59 -3.75
N GLN A 575 10.12 -13.68 -3.08
CA GLN A 575 10.54 -13.97 -1.71
C GLN A 575 11.82 -14.79 -1.75
N SER A 576 12.87 -14.34 -1.07
CA SER A 576 14.11 -15.09 -0.87
C SER A 576 14.37 -15.22 0.62
N GLY A 577 14.03 -16.37 1.22
CA GLY A 577 14.17 -16.57 2.66
C GLY A 577 13.26 -15.62 3.45
N ASP A 578 13.85 -14.79 4.32
CA ASP A 578 13.17 -13.74 5.07
C ASP A 578 13.28 -12.35 4.40
N ASP A 579 13.71 -12.30 3.14
CA ASP A 579 13.86 -11.07 2.35
C ASP A 579 12.87 -10.97 1.20
N VAL A 580 12.44 -9.74 0.93
CA VAL A 580 11.66 -9.32 -0.23
C VAL A 580 12.64 -8.76 -1.27
N VAL A 581 12.65 -9.37 -2.45
CA VAL A 581 13.49 -8.96 -3.58
C VAL A 581 12.59 -8.34 -4.65
N PHE A 582 12.78 -7.06 -4.90
CA PHE A 582 12.27 -6.35 -6.07
C PHE A 582 13.36 -6.39 -7.15
N ASP A 583 13.02 -6.78 -8.36
CA ASP A 583 13.96 -6.94 -9.45
C ASP A 583 13.34 -6.44 -10.75
N ALA A 584 13.97 -5.46 -11.36
CA ALA A 584 13.48 -4.78 -12.55
C ALA A 584 14.56 -4.71 -13.63
N LEU A 585 14.17 -5.01 -14.87
CA LEU A 585 15.01 -4.83 -16.06
C LEU A 585 14.43 -3.70 -16.91
N LEU A 586 15.24 -2.67 -17.11
CA LEU A 586 14.91 -1.52 -17.94
C LEU A 586 15.09 -1.89 -19.43
N PRO A 587 14.28 -1.32 -20.33
CA PRO A 587 14.48 -1.51 -21.76
C PRO A 587 15.84 -0.97 -22.21
N GLU A 588 16.41 -1.56 -23.27
CA GLU A 588 17.61 -0.99 -23.91
C GLU A 588 17.31 0.46 -24.32
N ALA A 589 18.23 1.38 -24.00
CA ALA A 589 18.09 2.78 -24.38
C ALA A 589 17.80 2.86 -25.89
N SER A 590 16.75 3.58 -26.27
CA SER A 590 16.29 3.66 -27.65
C SER A 590 17.37 4.33 -28.49
N GLY A 591 18.24 3.53 -29.11
CA GLY A 591 19.26 4.03 -30.02
C GLY A 591 18.59 4.76 -31.18
N HIS A 592 18.76 6.09 -31.23
CA HIS A 592 18.77 6.80 -32.49
C HIS A 592 19.85 6.14 -33.37
N GLY A 593 19.38 5.32 -34.31
CA GLY A 593 20.05 4.98 -35.56
C GLY A 593 21.51 4.52 -35.51
N VAL A 594 21.77 3.29 -35.05
CA VAL A 594 22.83 2.48 -35.69
C VAL A 594 22.27 1.10 -35.97
N ARG A 595 21.78 0.93 -37.19
CA ARG A 595 21.45 -0.36 -37.79
C ARG A 595 22.76 -1.16 -37.86
N ARG A 596 23.07 -1.96 -36.83
CA ARG A 596 24.10 -3.01 -36.95
C ARG A 596 23.61 -3.97 -38.03
N SER A 597 24.15 -3.83 -39.24
CA SER A 597 23.96 -4.82 -40.28
C SER A 597 24.52 -6.14 -39.75
N ARG A 598 23.63 -7.12 -39.56
CA ARG A 598 24.06 -8.51 -39.49
C ARG A 598 24.69 -8.82 -40.85
N VAL A 599 26.01 -8.89 -40.89
CA VAL A 599 26.71 -9.64 -41.94
C VAL A 599 26.37 -11.11 -41.68
N PRO A 600 25.67 -11.81 -42.60
CA PRO A 600 25.42 -13.23 -42.44
C PRO A 600 26.76 -13.98 -42.57
N ALA A 601 27.08 -14.75 -41.54
CA ALA A 601 28.20 -15.68 -41.56
C ALA A 601 28.01 -16.68 -42.72
N SER A 602 28.99 -16.67 -43.62
CA SER A 602 29.14 -17.64 -44.69
C SER A 602 29.33 -19.05 -44.12
N VAL A 603 28.48 -19.96 -44.59
CA VAL A 603 28.59 -21.42 -44.48
C VAL A 603 29.93 -21.88 -45.08
N PRO A 604 30.77 -22.67 -44.38
CA PRO A 604 31.78 -23.47 -45.05
C PRO A 604 31.17 -24.80 -45.50
N ALA A 605 31.34 -25.08 -46.79
CA ALA A 605 31.00 -26.35 -47.42
C ALA A 605 31.88 -27.49 -46.90
N SER A 606 31.28 -28.67 -46.88
CA SER A 606 31.85 -30.00 -46.65
C SER A 606 33.23 -30.26 -47.26
N ARG A 607 34.11 -30.85 -46.46
CA ARG A 607 34.72 -32.17 -46.73
C ARG A 607 35.23 -32.80 -45.44
#